data_AF-A0A564SLB7-F1
#
_entry.id   AF-A0A564SLB7-F1
#
_cell.length_a   1.000
_cell.length_b   1.000
_cell.length_c   1.000
_cell.angle_alpha   90.00
_cell.angle_beta   90.00
_cell.angle_gamma   90.00
#
_symmetry.space_group_name_H-M   'P 1'
#
loop_
_entity.id
_entity.type
_entity.pdbx_description
1 polymer ?
#
loop_
_entity_poly.entity_id
_entity_poly.type
_entity_poly.pdbx_seq_one_letter_code
_entity_poly.pdbx_strand_id
1 'polypeptide(L)'
;MGLTLREGNREYFYSQLDRLFPYLKDKYIQTYGMQYQINSPNNAILMKLFHQICEDNGIVHDNKIIFEYLSKFEEKSKGIQLKLFDDIL
;
A
#
# COMPACT_ATOMS: atom_id res chain seq x y z
N MET A 1 1.04 7.90 -6.51
CA MET A 1 1.44 6.55 -6.88
C MET A 1 2.93 6.38 -6.66
N GLY A 2 3.30 5.25 -6.07
CA GLY A 2 4.64 4.92 -5.64
C GLY A 2 4.69 3.48 -5.16
N LEU A 3 5.74 3.13 -4.44
CA LEU A 3 5.90 1.77 -3.90
C LEU A 3 6.52 1.83 -2.50
N THR A 4 6.32 0.76 -1.74
CA THR A 4 6.92 0.62 -0.41
C THR A 4 8.04 -0.40 -0.48
N LEU A 5 9.28 0.03 -0.19
CA LEU A 5 10.46 -0.83 -0.11
C LEU A 5 10.69 -1.24 1.34
N ARG A 6 9.86 -2.19 1.79
CA ARG A 6 10.05 -2.87 3.08
C ARG A 6 11.32 -3.71 3.05
N GLU A 7 11.87 -3.97 4.23
CA GLU A 7 12.92 -4.98 4.40
C GLU A 7 12.47 -6.33 3.79
N GLY A 8 13.39 -7.05 3.17
CA GLY A 8 13.15 -8.26 2.38
C GLY A 8 12.64 -7.97 0.96
N ASN A 9 11.63 -7.12 0.82
CA ASN A 9 11.09 -6.73 -0.50
C ASN A 9 12.11 -5.89 -1.30
N ARG A 10 12.87 -5.03 -0.62
CA ARG A 10 13.87 -4.15 -1.24
C ARG A 10 14.96 -4.93 -1.95
N GLU A 11 15.51 -5.94 -1.28
CA GLU A 11 16.60 -6.77 -1.77
C GLU A 11 16.15 -7.53 -3.02
N TYR A 12 14.95 -8.13 -2.94
CA TYR A 12 14.36 -8.80 -4.10
C TYR A 12 14.10 -7.83 -5.25
N PHE A 13 13.46 -6.68 -4.99
CA PHE A 13 13.16 -5.68 -6.01
C PHE A 13 14.43 -5.21 -6.73
N TYR A 14 15.50 -4.91 -5.98
CA TYR A 14 16.79 -4.51 -6.55
C TYR A 14 17.48 -5.64 -7.32
N SER A 15 17.37 -6.90 -6.87
CA SER A 15 17.88 -8.05 -7.63
C SER A 15 17.18 -8.20 -8.99
N GLN A 16 15.87 -7.95 -9.05
CA GLN A 16 15.11 -8.00 -10.30
C GLN A 16 15.41 -6.80 -11.19
N LEU A 17 15.62 -5.60 -10.62
CA LEU A 17 16.06 -4.44 -11.40
C LEU A 17 17.41 -4.71 -12.06
N ASP A 18 18.40 -5.23 -11.34
CA ASP A 18 19.70 -5.59 -11.93
C ASP A 18 19.56 -6.62 -13.06
N ARG A 19 18.69 -7.62 -12.87
CA ARG A 19 18.49 -8.70 -13.85
C ARG A 19 17.77 -8.25 -15.12
N LEU A 20 16.71 -7.45 -14.97
CA LEU A 20 15.78 -7.13 -16.06
C LEU A 20 16.06 -5.76 -16.69
N PHE A 21 16.63 -4.84 -15.92
CA PHE A 21 16.85 -3.45 -16.33
C PHE A 21 18.21 -2.95 -15.81
N PRO A 22 19.32 -3.38 -16.44
CA PRO A 22 20.67 -3.02 -16.02
C PRO A 22 20.82 -1.52 -15.74
N TYR A 23 21.55 -1.17 -14.69
CA TYR A 23 21.80 0.20 -14.18
C TYR A 23 20.63 0.90 -13.48
N LEU A 24 19.39 0.38 -13.52
CA LEU A 24 18.29 1.03 -12.82
C LEU A 24 18.38 0.93 -11.30
N LYS A 25 18.92 -0.17 -10.76
CA LYS A 25 19.08 -0.32 -9.30
C LYS A 25 19.89 0.83 -8.71
N ASP A 26 21.04 1.16 -9.30
CA ASP A 26 21.91 2.23 -8.80
C ASP A 26 21.19 3.58 -8.80
N LYS A 27 20.44 3.88 -9.87
CA LYS A 27 19.61 5.07 -9.94
C LYS A 27 18.57 5.11 -8.82
N TYR A 28 17.90 3.98 -8.55
CA TYR A 28 16.93 3.89 -7.45
C TYR A 28 17.58 4.08 -6.08
N ILE A 29 18.73 3.45 -5.83
CA ILE A 29 19.47 3.59 -4.57
C ILE A 29 19.92 5.05 -4.36
N GLN A 30 20.47 5.70 -5.39
CA GLN A 30 20.90 7.10 -5.31
C GLN A 30 19.72 8.07 -5.10
N THR A 31 18.59 7.81 -5.75
CA THR A 31 17.42 8.72 -5.69
C THR A 31 16.66 8.57 -4.37
N TYR A 32 16.50 7.34 -3.88
CA TYR A 32 15.56 7.04 -2.80
C TYR A 32 16.22 6.51 -1.51
N GLY A 33 17.49 6.12 -1.57
CA GLY A 33 18.23 5.62 -0.41
C GLY A 33 17.49 4.50 0.32
N MET A 34 17.40 4.62 1.65
CA MET A 34 16.72 3.67 2.54
C MET A 34 15.27 4.03 2.87
N GLN A 35 14.64 4.93 2.10
CA GLN A 35 13.25 5.33 2.35
C GLN A 35 12.30 4.14 2.24
N TYR A 36 11.38 4.03 3.21
CA TYR A 36 10.40 2.96 3.27
C TYR A 36 9.30 3.13 2.21
N GLN A 37 8.82 4.34 2.00
CA GLN A 37 7.86 4.69 0.96
C GLN A 37 8.55 5.62 -0.04
N ILE A 38 8.42 5.31 -1.33
CA ILE A 38 9.01 6.10 -2.40
C ILE A 38 7.93 6.50 -3.40
N ASN A 39 7.91 7.78 -3.74
CA ASN A 39 6.97 8.31 -4.74
C ASN A 39 7.62 8.31 -6.12
N SER A 40 6.82 8.02 -7.13
CA SER A 40 7.23 8.29 -8.51
C SER A 40 7.51 9.79 -8.67
N PRO A 41 8.51 10.20 -9.46
CA PRO A 41 8.72 11.62 -9.79
C PRO A 41 7.48 12.25 -10.44
N ASN A 42 6.68 11.44 -11.14
CA ASN A 42 5.43 11.85 -11.79
C ASN A 42 4.19 11.60 -10.92
N ASN A 43 4.35 11.48 -9.60
CA ASN A 43 3.28 11.13 -8.65
C ASN A 43 2.00 11.94 -8.83
N ALA A 44 2.12 13.26 -8.99
CA ALA A 44 0.96 14.15 -9.08
C ALA A 44 0.08 13.83 -10.31
N ILE A 45 0.70 13.65 -11.47
CA ILE A 45 0.00 13.32 -12.72
C ILE A 45 -0.62 11.93 -12.63
N LEU A 46 0.12 10.96 -12.10
CA LEU A 46 -0.36 9.58 -11.94
C LEU A 46 -1.53 9.50 -10.95
N MET A 47 -1.50 10.25 -9.85
CA MET A 47 -2.62 10.30 -8.90
C MET A 47 -3.84 10.97 -9.51
N LYS A 48 -3.66 12.06 -10.29
CA LYS A 48 -4.76 12.68 -11.01
C LYS A 48 -5.43 11.69 -11.97
N LEU A 49 -4.63 10.94 -12.73
CA LEU A 49 -5.14 9.93 -13.65
C LEU A 49 -5.86 8.79 -12.90
N PHE A 50 -5.30 8.34 -11.78
CA PHE A 50 -5.92 7.32 -10.93
C PHE A 50 -7.31 7.75 -10.46
N HIS A 51 -7.44 8.96 -9.92
CA HIS A 51 -8.73 9.49 -9.47
C HIS A 51 -9.73 9.60 -10.61
N GLN A 52 -9.31 10.17 -11.75
CA GLN A 52 -10.17 10.30 -12.94
C GLN A 52 -10.70 8.94 -13.41
N ILE A 53 -9.83 7.93 -13.55
CA ILE A 53 -10.24 6.60 -14.02
C ILE A 53 -11.24 5.99 -13.04
N CYS A 54 -11.01 6.10 -11.74
CA CYS A 54 -11.93 5.55 -10.76
C CYS A 54 -13.28 6.27 -10.78
N GLU A 55 -13.29 7.60 -10.86
CA GLU A 55 -14.52 8.42 -10.99
C GLU A 55 -15.32 8.05 -12.25
N ASP A 56 -14.66 7.98 -13.42
CA ASP A 56 -15.28 7.66 -14.71
C ASP A 56 -15.94 6.27 -14.72
N ASN A 57 -15.42 5.35 -13.91
CA ASN A 57 -15.90 3.96 -13.83
C ASN A 57 -16.77 3.70 -12.58
N GLY A 58 -17.09 4.73 -11.79
CA GLY A 58 -17.88 4.58 -10.57
C GLY A 58 -17.21 3.75 -9.48
N ILE A 59 -15.88 3.69 -9.47
CA ILE A 59 -15.08 2.97 -8.46
C ILE A 59 -14.78 3.92 -7.31
N VAL A 60 -15.28 3.61 -6.12
CA VAL A 60 -14.97 4.40 -4.90
C VAL A 60 -13.49 4.21 -4.54
N HIS A 61 -12.75 5.31 -4.43
CA HIS A 61 -11.29 5.29 -4.19
C HIS A 61 -10.83 6.29 -3.11
N ASP A 62 -11.73 7.08 -2.53
CA ASP A 62 -11.41 7.99 -1.43
C ASP A 62 -11.42 7.21 -0.11
N ASN A 63 -10.26 7.15 0.55
CA ASN A 63 -10.11 6.42 1.80
C ASN A 63 -11.07 6.92 2.90
N LYS A 64 -11.36 8.22 2.98
CA LYS A 64 -12.29 8.76 3.99
C LYS A 64 -13.68 8.20 3.76
N ILE A 65 -14.17 8.24 2.51
CA ILE A 65 -15.49 7.69 2.15
C ILE A 65 -15.55 6.19 2.46
N ILE A 66 -14.48 5.46 2.12
CA ILE A 66 -14.40 4.01 2.38
C ILE A 66 -14.43 3.73 3.89
N PHE A 67 -13.62 4.42 4.70
CA PHE A 67 -13.60 4.21 6.15
C PHE A 67 -14.89 4.68 6.82
N GLU A 68 -15.48 5.79 6.38
CA GLU A 68 -16.81 6.24 6.82
C GLU A 68 -17.87 5.18 6.51
N TYR A 69 -17.85 4.60 5.31
CA TYR A 69 -18.74 3.49 4.96
C TYR A 69 -18.52 2.30 5.91
N LEU A 70 -17.28 1.82 6.05
CA LEU A 70 -16.95 0.67 6.91
C LEU A 70 -17.38 0.87 8.36
N SER A 71 -17.16 2.06 8.92
CA SER A 71 -17.55 2.37 10.31
C SER A 71 -19.05 2.26 10.59
N LYS A 72 -19.91 2.35 9.56
CA LYS A 72 -21.37 2.18 9.70
C LYS A 72 -21.79 0.73 9.87
N PHE A 73 -20.94 -0.24 9.50
CA PHE A 73 -21.24 -1.66 9.52
C PHE A 73 -20.47 -2.44 10.58
N GLU A 74 -19.73 -1.77 11.48
CA GLU A 74 -19.10 -2.46 12.60
C GLU A 74 -20.18 -3.17 13.43
N GLU A 75 -20.19 -4.52 13.36
CA GLU A 75 -20.74 -5.32 14.44
C GLU A 75 -20.00 -4.91 15.70
N LYS A 76 -20.68 -4.15 16.57
CA LYS A 76 -20.19 -3.78 17.90
C LYS A 76 -20.08 -4.98 18.85
N SER A 77 -20.12 -6.22 18.33
CA SER A 77 -19.65 -7.36 19.11
C SER A 77 -18.17 -7.09 19.32
N LYS A 78 -17.81 -6.75 20.56
CA LYS A 78 -16.41 -6.61 20.95
C LYS A 78 -15.74 -7.88 20.46
N GLY A 79 -14.73 -7.79 19.60
CA GLY A 79 -13.92 -8.95 19.24
C GLY A 79 -13.33 -9.51 20.52
N ILE A 80 -14.05 -10.42 21.17
CA ILE A 80 -13.63 -11.00 22.43
C ILE A 80 -12.61 -12.04 22.02
N GLN A 81 -11.38 -11.88 22.48
CA GLN A 81 -10.41 -12.95 22.38
C GLN A 81 -10.96 -14.13 23.20
N LEU A 82 -11.45 -15.15 22.51
CA LEU A 82 -11.88 -16.40 23.13
C LEU A 82 -10.67 -17.01 23.83
N LYS A 83 -10.78 -17.35 25.11
CA LYS A 83 -9.79 -18.20 25.78
C LYS A 83 -10.18 -19.65 25.55
N LEU A 84 -9.17 -20.50 25.48
CA LEU A 84 -9.32 -21.93 25.23
C LEU A 84 -10.20 -22.66 26.28
N PHE A 85 -10.45 -22.05 27.44
CA PHE A 85 -11.14 -22.67 28.59
C PHE A 85 -12.20 -21.77 29.24
N ASP A 86 -12.82 -20.84 28.51
CA ASP A 86 -13.80 -19.92 29.09
C ASP A 86 -15.07 -20.63 29.65
N ASP A 87 -15.34 -21.89 29.28
CA ASP A 87 -16.51 -22.68 29.71
C ASP A 87 -16.19 -23.81 30.71
N ILE A 88 -14.98 -23.88 31.26
CA ILE A 88 -14.58 -24.92 32.21
C ILE A 88 -14.15 -24.28 33.55
N LEU A 89 -15.14 -23.88 34.36
CA LEU A 89 -15.11 -23.78 35.83
C LEU A 89 -16.49 -23.43 36.40
#